data_AF-A0A0B6ZC32-F1
#
_entry.id   AF-A0A0B6ZC32-F1
#
_cell.length_a   1.000
_cell.length_b   1.000
_cell.length_c   1.000
_cell.angle_alpha   90.00
_cell.angle_beta   90.00
_cell.angle_gamma   90.00
#
_symmetry.space_group_name_H-M   'P 1'
#
loop_
_entity.id
_entity.type
_entity.pdbx_description
1 polymer ?
#
loop_
_entity_poly.entity_id
_entity_poly.type
_entity_poly.pdbx_seq_one_letter_code
_entity_poly.pdbx_strand_id
1 'polypeptide(L)'
;AIRTVRRFLEKYSDTFDLIIFACTDETFEVYRKILPLYFPRNSSEEEEAFNYLPSDIGSEDGEPVIKERQIRILDKPGLSAGDRDSPERTGDVNKDFAQSMATVVGSHPFANMEEDPDILKASKMQQTAATELKIIETRRRYESLLKRAKNEDLTDIAGLHCLYRAGVDRVGRPIVVFVGKNYPAHTANPEKTILYLIRLADPVVESDFVVVYFHTQTTDVNHPAMNYFKMVYSLLDQRYKKNLKHFYIVHPTWWSKLATWFFTTF
;
A
#
# COMPACT_ATOMS: atom_id res chain seq x y z
N ALA A 1 -18.17 -9.00 9.73
CA ALA A 1 -18.51 -7.56 9.64
C ALA A 1 -19.96 -7.37 9.20
N ILE A 2 -20.33 -7.59 7.93
CA ILE A 2 -21.71 -7.30 7.43
C ILE A 2 -22.80 -8.09 8.18
N ARG A 3 -22.57 -9.39 8.43
CA ARG A 3 -23.45 -10.25 9.24
C ARG A 3 -23.72 -9.69 10.65
N THR A 4 -22.68 -9.20 11.30
CA THR A 4 -22.73 -8.56 12.63
C THR A 4 -23.60 -7.30 12.60
N VAL A 5 -23.45 -6.47 11.55
CA VAL A 5 -24.30 -5.28 11.36
C VAL A 5 -25.77 -5.68 11.16
N ARG A 6 -26.06 -6.71 10.37
CA ARG A 6 -27.44 -7.22 10.20
C ARG A 6 -28.05 -7.65 11.54
N ARG A 7 -27.33 -8.46 12.33
CA ARG A 7 -27.77 -8.93 13.66
C ARG A 7 -28.01 -7.78 14.63
N PHE A 8 -27.12 -6.78 14.61
CA PHE A 8 -27.28 -5.58 15.41
C PHE A 8 -28.56 -4.81 15.03
N LEU A 9 -28.86 -4.67 13.74
CA LEU A 9 -30.06 -3.97 13.28
C LEU A 9 -31.35 -4.73 13.55
N GLU A 10 -31.33 -6.07 13.60
CA GLU A 10 -32.48 -6.86 14.05
C GLU A 10 -32.86 -6.55 15.51
N LYS A 11 -31.90 -6.14 16.34
CA LYS A 11 -32.11 -5.79 17.75
C LYS A 11 -32.44 -4.31 17.97
N TYR A 12 -31.99 -3.43 17.07
CA TYR A 12 -32.06 -1.97 17.22
C TYR A 12 -32.68 -1.27 16.00
N SER A 13 -33.68 -1.88 15.37
CA SER A 13 -34.26 -1.46 14.08
C SER A 13 -34.69 0.00 14.03
N ASP A 14 -35.23 0.53 15.12
CA ASP A 14 -35.90 1.84 15.14
C ASP A 14 -34.93 2.98 15.49
N THR A 15 -33.64 2.67 15.65
CA THR A 15 -32.64 3.62 16.17
C THR A 15 -31.89 4.37 15.07
N PHE A 16 -31.93 3.87 13.83
CA PHE A 16 -31.10 4.38 12.73
C PHE A 16 -31.91 4.54 11.45
N ASP A 17 -31.94 5.76 10.91
CA ASP A 17 -32.60 6.03 9.62
C ASP A 17 -31.70 5.75 8.40
N LEU A 18 -30.37 5.85 8.58
CA LEU A 18 -29.39 5.70 7.50
C LEU A 18 -28.07 5.11 8.02
N ILE A 19 -27.52 4.16 7.26
CA ILE A 19 -26.24 3.50 7.56
C ILE A 19 -25.34 3.60 6.34
N ILE A 20 -24.12 4.12 6.54
CA ILE A 20 -23.14 4.32 5.48
C ILE A 20 -21.93 3.43 5.75
N PHE A 21 -21.58 2.57 4.80
CA PHE A 21 -20.36 1.77 4.85
C PHE A 21 -19.22 2.53 4.17
N ALA A 22 -18.22 2.94 4.95
CA ALA A 22 -17.00 3.54 4.42
C ALA A 22 -16.04 2.43 3.97
N CYS A 23 -15.87 2.27 2.65
CA CYS A 23 -14.98 1.28 2.05
C CYS A 23 -13.76 1.95 1.39
N THR A 24 -12.63 1.26 1.39
CA THR A 24 -11.46 1.57 0.54
C THR A 24 -11.66 1.00 -0.87
N ASP A 25 -10.90 1.47 -1.86
CA ASP A 25 -10.99 0.98 -3.24
C ASP A 25 -10.84 -0.55 -3.35
N GLU A 26 -9.98 -1.14 -2.51
CA GLU A 26 -9.76 -2.60 -2.46
C GLU A 26 -10.96 -3.37 -1.89
N THR A 27 -11.68 -2.79 -0.94
CA THR A 27 -12.80 -3.46 -0.25
C THR A 27 -14.14 -3.19 -0.93
N PHE A 28 -14.24 -2.13 -1.72
CA PHE A 28 -15.48 -1.71 -2.39
C PHE A 28 -16.11 -2.83 -3.23
N GLU A 29 -15.34 -3.50 -4.07
CA GLU A 29 -15.84 -4.58 -4.94
C GLU A 29 -16.37 -5.79 -4.14
N VAL A 30 -15.78 -6.06 -2.97
CA VAL A 30 -16.22 -7.13 -2.07
C VAL A 30 -17.55 -6.75 -1.40
N TYR A 31 -17.63 -5.54 -0.83
CA TYR A 31 -18.86 -5.07 -0.19
C TYR A 31 -20.01 -4.92 -1.18
N ARG A 32 -19.74 -4.46 -2.40
CA ARG A 32 -20.74 -4.34 -3.48
C ARG A 32 -21.42 -5.67 -3.81
N LYS A 33 -20.70 -6.79 -3.74
CA LYS A 33 -21.25 -8.13 -3.99
C LYS A 33 -21.96 -8.72 -2.77
N ILE A 34 -21.47 -8.46 -1.56
CA ILE A 34 -21.97 -9.12 -0.34
C ILE A 34 -23.15 -8.36 0.29
N LEU A 35 -23.20 -7.03 0.17
CA LEU A 35 -24.27 -6.23 0.79
C LEU A 35 -25.68 -6.64 0.35
N PRO A 36 -25.98 -6.89 -0.95
CA PRO A 36 -27.31 -7.33 -1.38
C PRO A 36 -27.76 -8.65 -0.75
N LEU A 37 -26.81 -9.54 -0.40
CA LEU A 37 -27.12 -10.82 0.25
C LEU A 37 -27.66 -10.61 1.67
N TYR A 38 -27.15 -9.61 2.39
CA TYR A 38 -27.56 -9.34 3.77
C TYR A 38 -28.65 -8.26 3.87
N PHE A 39 -28.70 -7.35 2.90
CA PHE A 39 -29.60 -6.20 2.82
C PHE A 39 -30.19 -6.11 1.40
N PRO A 40 -31.14 -7.01 1.04
CA PRO A 40 -31.73 -7.02 -0.29
C PRO A 40 -32.56 -5.75 -0.52
N ARG A 41 -32.45 -5.18 -1.73
CA ARG A 41 -33.15 -3.93 -2.11
C ARG A 41 -34.44 -4.19 -2.88
N ASN A 42 -34.60 -5.39 -3.42
CA ASN A 42 -35.76 -5.82 -4.18
C ASN A 42 -36.02 -7.33 -3.95
N SER A 43 -37.21 -7.80 -4.33
CA SER A 43 -37.62 -9.19 -4.11
C SER A 43 -36.77 -10.21 -4.89
N SER A 44 -36.19 -9.82 -6.02
CA SER A 44 -35.29 -10.70 -6.78
C SER A 44 -33.96 -10.93 -6.05
N GLU A 45 -33.38 -9.89 -5.45
CA GLU A 45 -32.18 -9.98 -4.62
C GLU A 45 -32.45 -10.83 -3.36
N GLU A 46 -33.65 -10.74 -2.79
CA GLU A 46 -34.05 -11.53 -1.61
C GLU A 46 -34.10 -13.04 -1.92
N GLU A 47 -34.69 -13.42 -3.06
CA GLU A 47 -34.76 -14.81 -3.49
C GLU A 47 -33.36 -15.38 -3.82
N GLU A 48 -32.51 -14.58 -4.46
CA GLU A 48 -31.14 -14.97 -4.77
C GLU A 48 -30.28 -15.10 -3.51
N ALA A 49 -30.44 -14.18 -2.55
CA ALA A 49 -29.68 -14.16 -1.30
C ALA A 49 -29.85 -15.45 -0.48
N PHE A 50 -31.04 -16.05 -0.50
CA PHE A 50 -31.33 -17.29 0.24
C PHE A 50 -30.37 -18.44 -0.14
N ASN A 51 -29.96 -18.52 -1.40
CA ASN A 51 -29.09 -19.59 -1.89
C ASN A 51 -27.62 -19.40 -1.50
N TYR A 52 -27.20 -18.18 -1.19
CA TYR A 52 -25.80 -17.82 -0.93
C TYR A 52 -25.51 -17.53 0.54
N LEU A 53 -26.53 -17.36 1.38
CA LEU A 53 -26.34 -17.13 2.81
C LEU A 53 -25.92 -18.42 3.52
N PRO A 54 -24.89 -18.35 4.39
CA PRO A 54 -24.48 -19.50 5.19
C PRO A 54 -25.59 -19.88 6.20
N SER A 55 -25.75 -21.18 6.43
CA SER A 55 -26.67 -21.71 7.45
C SER A 55 -26.23 -21.38 8.88
N ASP A 56 -24.94 -21.15 9.10
CA ASP A 56 -24.39 -20.68 10.37
C ASP A 56 -24.48 -19.15 10.48
N ILE A 57 -25.38 -18.71 11.36
CA ILE A 57 -25.63 -17.29 11.67
C ILE A 57 -24.70 -16.73 12.76
N GLY A 58 -23.89 -17.58 13.40
CA GLY A 58 -22.97 -17.23 14.49
C GLY A 58 -23.66 -16.98 15.84
N SER A 59 -23.03 -16.15 16.70
CA SER A 59 -23.56 -15.82 18.03
C SER A 59 -24.74 -14.85 17.96
N GLU A 60 -25.37 -14.54 19.10
CA GLU A 60 -26.45 -13.55 19.20
C GLU A 60 -26.10 -12.20 18.55
N ASP A 61 -24.83 -11.80 18.62
CA ASP A 61 -24.33 -10.55 18.02
C ASP A 61 -23.79 -10.71 16.59
N GLY A 62 -23.87 -11.91 16.00
CA GLY A 62 -23.37 -12.16 14.65
C GLY A 62 -21.84 -12.24 14.56
N GLU A 63 -21.18 -12.75 15.61
CA GLU A 63 -19.77 -13.13 15.59
C GLU A 63 -19.61 -14.60 15.20
N PRO A 64 -18.47 -15.03 14.62
CA PRO A 64 -18.23 -16.45 14.33
C PRO A 64 -18.01 -17.25 15.63
N VAL A 65 -18.82 -18.30 15.84
CA VAL A 65 -18.74 -19.14 17.05
C VAL A 65 -17.71 -20.25 16.84
N ILE A 66 -16.48 -20.02 17.29
CA ILE A 66 -15.42 -21.03 17.25
C ILE A 66 -15.45 -21.79 18.58
N LYS A 67 -16.09 -22.97 18.60
CA LYS A 67 -16.24 -23.81 19.81
C LYS A 67 -14.91 -24.17 20.47
N GLU A 68 -13.84 -24.25 19.69
CA GLU A 68 -12.47 -24.53 20.15
C GLU A 68 -11.86 -23.39 21.00
N ARG A 69 -12.39 -22.17 20.88
CA ARG A 69 -11.93 -21.00 21.66
C ARG A 69 -12.75 -20.77 22.95
N GLN A 70 -13.76 -21.59 23.20
CA GLN A 70 -14.59 -21.46 24.39
C GLN A 70 -13.82 -22.01 25.61
N ILE A 71 -13.43 -21.11 26.52
CA ILE A 71 -12.77 -21.49 27.77
C ILE A 71 -13.75 -22.31 28.60
N ARG A 72 -13.49 -23.61 28.76
CA ARG A 72 -14.21 -24.47 29.70
C ARG A 72 -13.64 -24.25 31.08
N ILE A 73 -14.19 -23.28 31.81
CA ILE A 73 -13.89 -23.13 33.23
C ILE A 73 -14.65 -24.24 33.96
N LEU A 74 -13.95 -25.33 34.28
CA LEU A 74 -14.40 -26.31 35.26
C LEU A 74 -14.04 -25.75 36.64
N ASP A 75 -15.03 -25.49 37.49
CA ASP A 75 -14.84 -24.91 38.84
C ASP A 75 -14.05 -25.80 39.81
N LYS A 76 -13.61 -26.99 39.38
CA LYS A 76 -12.63 -27.86 40.03
C LYS A 76 -12.26 -28.99 39.05
N PRO A 77 -11.02 -29.13 38.59
CA PRO A 77 -10.60 -30.34 37.89
C PRO A 77 -10.47 -31.45 38.95
N GLY A 78 -11.47 -32.33 39.06
CA GLY A 78 -11.31 -33.59 39.80
C GLY A 78 -12.49 -34.14 40.59
N LEU A 79 -13.63 -33.46 40.71
CA LEU A 79 -14.77 -34.02 41.47
C LEU A 79 -16.10 -33.70 40.78
N SER A 80 -16.53 -34.59 39.88
CA SER A 80 -17.94 -34.69 39.50
C SER A 80 -18.73 -35.19 40.70
N ALA A 81 -19.64 -34.35 41.22
CA ALA A 81 -20.67 -34.77 42.15
C ALA A 81 -21.64 -35.70 41.42
N GLY A 82 -21.48 -37.02 41.62
CA GLY A 82 -22.39 -38.03 41.11
C GLY A 82 -22.00 -39.41 41.64
N ASP A 83 -22.86 -39.94 42.51
CA ASP A 83 -22.90 -41.27 43.12
C ASP A 83 -21.85 -41.69 44.16
N ARG A 84 -22.35 -41.73 45.41
CA ARG A 84 -21.88 -42.62 46.47
C ARG A 84 -22.46 -44.01 46.18
N ASP A 85 -21.62 -44.96 45.77
CA ASP A 85 -21.55 -46.28 46.42
C ASP A 85 -20.42 -47.15 45.85
N SER A 86 -19.74 -47.84 46.77
CA SER A 86 -18.87 -49.01 46.56
C SER A 86 -17.41 -48.81 46.11
N PRO A 87 -16.48 -49.69 46.58
CA PRO A 87 -15.07 -49.35 46.76
C PRO A 87 -14.15 -49.86 45.64
N GLU A 88 -12.94 -49.29 45.63
CA GLU A 88 -11.72 -49.79 44.99
C GLU A 88 -11.75 -50.01 43.48
N ARG A 89 -11.16 -49.04 42.75
CA ARG A 89 -10.22 -49.31 41.66
C ARG A 89 -9.33 -48.08 41.46
N THR A 90 -8.04 -48.26 41.68
CA THR A 90 -6.99 -47.29 41.33
C THR A 90 -6.93 -47.19 39.80
N GLY A 91 -7.80 -46.36 39.22
CA GLY A 91 -7.79 -46.01 37.81
C GLY A 91 -6.65 -45.02 37.54
N ASP A 92 -5.73 -45.43 36.69
CA ASP A 92 -4.54 -44.67 36.32
C ASP A 92 -4.94 -43.36 35.62
N VAL A 93 -4.86 -42.25 36.35
CA VAL A 93 -5.31 -40.90 35.94
C VAL A 93 -4.63 -40.44 34.63
N ASN A 94 -3.48 -41.02 34.30
CA ASN A 94 -2.78 -40.79 33.04
C ASN A 94 -3.54 -41.30 31.81
N LYS A 95 -4.36 -42.35 31.95
CA LYS A 95 -5.07 -42.96 30.81
C LYS A 95 -6.24 -42.08 30.34
N ASP A 96 -6.94 -41.45 31.28
CA ASP A 96 -8.09 -40.59 30.99
C ASP A 96 -7.67 -39.18 30.54
N PHE A 97 -6.50 -38.70 30.99
CA PHE A 97 -5.90 -37.45 30.51
C PHE A 97 -5.35 -37.60 29.08
N ALA A 98 -4.75 -38.76 28.76
CA ALA A 98 -4.24 -39.04 27.41
C ALA A 98 -5.35 -39.14 26.35
N GLN A 99 -6.57 -39.53 26.74
CA GLN A 99 -7.66 -39.77 25.80
C GLN A 99 -8.49 -38.51 25.47
N SER A 100 -8.40 -37.46 26.30
CA SER A 100 -9.21 -36.23 26.18
C SER A 100 -8.48 -35.01 25.58
N MET A 101 -7.16 -35.08 25.38
CA MET A 101 -6.34 -34.02 24.76
C MET A 101 -5.60 -34.46 23.49
N ALA A 102 -5.90 -35.65 22.96
CA ALA A 102 -5.27 -36.19 21.75
C ALA A 102 -5.77 -35.58 20.43
N THR A 103 -6.30 -34.35 20.44
CA THR A 103 -6.43 -33.54 19.22
C THR A 103 -5.07 -32.95 18.88
N VAL A 104 -4.27 -33.74 18.15
CA VAL A 104 -3.13 -33.36 17.30
C VAL A 104 -2.59 -31.95 17.57
N VAL A 105 -1.83 -31.80 18.65
CA VAL A 105 -1.19 -30.52 19.01
C VAL A 105 -0.31 -30.02 17.86
N GLY A 106 0.27 -30.89 17.02
CA GLY A 106 1.09 -30.50 15.87
C GLY A 106 0.35 -30.05 14.59
N SER A 107 -0.99 -30.05 14.56
CA SER A 107 -1.81 -29.61 13.41
C SER A 107 -2.32 -28.17 13.57
N HIS A 108 -2.26 -27.63 14.78
CA HIS A 108 -2.74 -26.28 15.06
C HIS A 108 -1.72 -25.26 14.53
N PRO A 109 -2.15 -24.16 13.86
CA PRO A 109 -1.25 -23.09 13.42
C PRO A 109 -0.35 -22.53 14.53
N PHE A 110 -0.77 -22.67 15.79
CA PHE A 110 -0.05 -22.26 17.00
C PHE A 110 1.12 -23.18 17.39
N ALA A 111 1.14 -24.43 16.92
CA ALA A 111 2.20 -25.40 17.21
C ALA A 111 3.24 -25.53 16.11
N ASN A 112 3.02 -24.84 14.98
CA ASN A 112 4.10 -24.56 14.06
C ASN A 112 5.02 -23.54 14.72
N MET A 113 6.31 -23.84 14.75
CA MET A 113 7.35 -22.98 15.31
C MET A 113 7.47 -21.72 14.44
N GLU A 114 6.59 -20.75 14.66
CA GLU A 114 6.72 -19.41 14.11
C GLU A 114 7.89 -18.70 14.80
N GLU A 115 8.65 -17.91 14.04
CA GLU A 115 9.74 -17.11 14.58
C GLU A 115 9.23 -16.20 15.71
N ASP A 116 10.06 -16.00 16.74
CA ASP A 116 9.73 -15.19 17.89
C ASP A 116 9.19 -13.80 17.45
N PRO A 117 7.95 -13.45 17.82
CA PRO A 117 7.32 -12.20 17.39
C PRO A 117 8.11 -10.95 17.82
N ASP A 118 8.97 -11.06 18.84
CA ASP A 118 9.81 -9.96 19.28
C ASP A 118 11.03 -9.76 18.35
N ILE A 119 11.55 -10.84 17.74
CA ILE A 119 12.58 -10.77 16.69
C ILE A 119 12.01 -10.13 15.41
N LEU A 120 10.77 -10.50 15.04
CA LEU A 120 10.07 -9.90 13.89
C LEU A 120 9.76 -8.41 14.12
N LYS A 121 9.37 -8.02 15.34
CA LYS A 121 9.15 -6.60 15.68
C LYS A 121 10.47 -5.82 15.70
N ALA A 122 11.53 -6.36 16.30
CA ALA A 122 12.84 -5.71 16.35
C ALA A 122 13.42 -5.49 14.95
N SER A 123 13.32 -6.49 14.07
CA SER A 123 13.78 -6.37 12.67
C SER A 123 12.97 -5.34 11.88
N LYS A 124 11.63 -5.34 12.02
CA LYS A 124 10.77 -4.29 11.41
C LYS A 124 11.08 -2.89 11.94
N MET A 125 11.37 -2.75 13.24
CA MET A 125 11.73 -1.48 13.85
C MET A 125 13.10 -0.97 13.37
N GLN A 126 14.08 -1.86 13.18
CA GLN A 126 15.37 -1.51 12.58
C GLN A 126 15.23 -1.11 11.10
N GLN A 127 14.40 -1.81 10.34
CA GLN A 127 14.15 -1.50 8.92
C GLN A 127 13.45 -0.14 8.75
N THR A 128 12.47 0.18 9.60
CA THR A 128 11.79 1.48 9.58
C THR A 128 12.74 2.61 9.95
N ALA A 129 13.54 2.46 11.01
CA ALA A 129 14.56 3.43 11.38
C ALA A 129 15.60 3.66 10.26
N ALA A 130 16.08 2.59 9.62
CA ALA A 130 17.02 2.70 8.50
C ALA A 130 16.41 3.41 7.28
N THR A 131 15.11 3.21 7.03
CA THR A 131 14.38 3.87 5.93
C THR A 131 14.19 5.35 6.21
N GLU A 132 13.83 5.72 7.43
CA GLU A 132 13.71 7.12 7.86
C GLU A 132 15.03 7.87 7.74
N LEU A 133 16.14 7.25 8.16
CA LEU A 133 17.48 7.83 8.00
C LEU A 133 17.83 8.09 6.54
N LYS A 134 17.51 7.17 5.62
CA LYS A 134 17.72 7.36 4.17
C LYS A 134 16.87 8.51 3.62
N ILE A 135 15.63 8.67 4.07
CA ILE A 135 14.77 9.79 3.66
C ILE A 135 15.38 11.12 4.13
N ILE A 136 15.83 11.18 5.39
CA ILE A 136 16.47 12.37 5.96
C ILE A 136 17.76 12.71 5.20
N GLU A 137 18.60 11.73 4.90
CA GLU A 137 19.84 11.93 4.14
C GLU A 137 19.56 12.43 2.71
N THR A 138 18.60 11.81 2.01
CA THR A 138 18.19 12.22 0.66
C THR A 138 17.71 13.67 0.65
N ARG A 139 16.89 14.05 1.65
CA ARG A 139 16.41 15.42 1.82
C ARG A 139 17.54 16.41 2.06
N ARG A 140 18.49 16.11 2.95
CA ARG A 140 19.67 16.97 3.19
C ARG A 140 20.51 17.15 1.93
N ARG A 141 20.70 16.08 1.17
CA ARG A 141 21.42 16.12 -0.11
C ARG A 141 20.70 17.01 -1.13
N TYR A 142 19.39 16.88 -1.24
CA TYR A 142 18.56 17.72 -2.10
C TYR A 142 18.64 19.21 -1.69
N GLU A 143 18.54 19.52 -0.40
CA GLU A 143 18.65 20.90 0.10
C GLU A 143 20.03 21.52 -0.21
N SER A 144 21.11 20.74 -0.15
CA SER A 144 22.44 21.17 -0.56
C SER A 144 22.51 21.49 -2.06
N LEU A 145 21.91 20.64 -2.90
CA LEU A 145 21.83 20.87 -4.35
C LEU A 145 20.98 22.11 -4.68
N LEU A 146 19.88 22.33 -3.96
CA LEU A 146 19.04 23.52 -4.15
C LEU A 146 19.80 24.81 -3.83
N LYS A 147 20.62 24.82 -2.77
CA LYS A 147 21.49 25.96 -2.45
C LYS A 147 22.49 26.22 -3.56
N ARG A 148 23.14 25.18 -4.09
CA ARG A 148 24.05 25.29 -5.23
C ARG A 148 23.35 25.83 -6.48
N ALA A 149 22.15 25.31 -6.79
CA ALA A 149 21.38 25.71 -7.95
C ALA A 149 20.93 27.20 -7.92
N LYS A 150 20.84 27.79 -6.73
CA LYS A 150 20.55 29.22 -6.56
C LYS A 150 21.78 30.10 -6.76
N ASN A 151 22.96 29.60 -6.41
CA ASN A 151 24.21 30.37 -6.38
C ASN A 151 25.06 30.22 -7.64
N GLU A 152 25.01 29.07 -8.32
CA GLU A 152 25.77 28.83 -9.55
C GLU A 152 25.14 29.52 -10.76
N ASP A 153 25.98 29.96 -11.70
CA ASP A 153 25.52 30.47 -12.99
C ASP A 153 25.17 29.32 -13.93
N LEU A 154 23.90 29.31 -14.34
CA LEU A 154 23.28 28.26 -15.16
C LEU A 154 22.82 28.81 -16.52
N THR A 155 23.26 30.01 -16.90
CA THR A 155 22.86 30.69 -18.15
C THR A 155 23.20 29.86 -19.38
N ASP A 156 24.34 29.17 -19.39
CA ASP A 156 24.76 28.27 -20.47
C ASP A 156 23.70 27.19 -20.75
N ILE A 157 23.17 26.58 -19.70
CA ILE A 157 22.18 25.50 -19.79
C ILE A 157 20.79 26.06 -20.07
N ALA A 158 20.46 27.22 -19.50
CA ALA A 158 19.21 27.92 -19.79
C ALA A 158 19.12 28.30 -21.28
N GLY A 159 20.23 28.73 -21.89
CA GLY A 159 20.32 29.08 -23.31
C GLY A 159 20.09 27.91 -24.26
N LEU A 160 20.28 26.67 -23.81
CA LEU A 160 19.94 25.48 -24.59
C LEU A 160 18.43 25.35 -24.82
N HIS A 161 17.60 25.93 -23.95
CA HIS A 161 16.13 25.77 -23.99
C HIS A 161 15.72 24.29 -24.02
N CYS A 162 16.48 23.42 -23.36
CA CYS A 162 16.16 22.00 -23.22
C CYS A 162 15.08 21.77 -22.15
N LEU A 163 14.90 22.71 -21.23
CA LEU A 163 13.98 22.63 -20.12
C LEU A 163 13.42 24.01 -19.75
N TYR A 164 12.10 24.13 -19.69
CA TYR A 164 11.40 25.37 -19.33
C TYR A 164 9.98 25.10 -18.79
N ARG A 165 9.41 26.08 -18.09
CA ARG A 165 8.02 26.02 -17.61
C ARG A 165 7.09 26.55 -18.70
N ALA A 166 6.06 25.78 -19.04
CA ALA A 166 5.10 26.12 -20.09
C ALA A 166 3.70 26.33 -19.51
N GLY A 167 3.44 27.51 -18.94
CA GLY A 167 2.10 27.86 -18.47
C GLY A 167 1.47 26.84 -17.50
N VAL A 168 0.15 26.65 -17.65
CA VAL A 168 -0.67 25.75 -16.83
C VAL A 168 -1.62 24.93 -17.71
N ASP A 169 -1.94 23.72 -17.26
CA ASP A 169 -2.95 22.83 -17.85
C ASP A 169 -4.39 23.35 -17.59
N ARG A 170 -5.39 22.72 -18.20
CA ARG A 170 -6.82 23.02 -18.03
C ARG A 170 -7.29 22.99 -16.57
N VAL A 171 -6.64 22.17 -15.75
CA VAL A 171 -6.92 22.01 -14.32
C VAL A 171 -6.10 23.00 -13.46
N GLY A 172 -5.30 23.88 -14.08
CA GLY A 172 -4.43 24.83 -13.39
C GLY A 172 -3.08 24.27 -12.94
N ARG A 173 -2.73 23.05 -13.36
CA ARG A 173 -1.45 22.41 -12.99
C ARG A 173 -0.30 22.98 -13.80
N PRO A 174 0.80 23.44 -13.19
CA PRO A 174 1.99 23.89 -13.92
C PRO A 174 2.54 22.79 -14.83
N ILE A 175 2.91 23.17 -16.06
CA ILE A 175 3.52 22.26 -17.02
C ILE A 175 5.02 22.56 -17.12
N VAL A 176 5.83 21.51 -17.05
CA VAL A 176 7.27 21.57 -17.30
C VAL A 176 7.55 20.84 -18.62
N VAL A 177 8.24 21.53 -19.53
CA VAL A 177 8.54 21.01 -20.87
C VAL A 177 10.01 20.67 -20.98
N PHE A 178 10.28 19.47 -21.48
CA PHE A 178 11.61 18.99 -21.84
C PHE A 178 11.69 18.80 -23.37
N VAL A 179 12.73 19.36 -23.98
CA VAL A 179 12.99 19.23 -25.43
C VAL A 179 14.26 18.41 -25.62
N GLY A 180 14.12 17.17 -26.09
CA GLY A 180 15.22 16.23 -26.27
C GLY A 180 16.29 16.72 -27.25
N LYS A 181 15.89 17.24 -28.41
CA LYS A 181 16.79 17.79 -29.45
C LYS A 181 17.79 18.82 -28.91
N ASN A 182 17.34 19.62 -27.94
CA ASN A 182 18.09 20.75 -27.42
C ASN A 182 19.09 20.36 -26.32
N TYR A 183 19.10 19.10 -25.88
CA TYR A 183 20.02 18.62 -24.88
C TYR A 183 21.25 17.96 -25.55
N PRO A 184 22.45 18.57 -25.48
CA PRO A 184 23.63 17.97 -26.04
C PRO A 184 24.29 17.05 -25.02
N ALA A 185 24.02 15.74 -25.09
CA ALA A 185 24.38 14.80 -24.04
C ALA A 185 25.90 14.62 -23.83
N HIS A 186 26.71 14.85 -24.87
CA HIS A 186 28.16 14.67 -24.81
C HIS A 186 28.93 15.92 -24.35
N THR A 187 28.37 17.12 -24.53
CA THR A 187 29.04 18.39 -24.22
C THR A 187 28.44 19.12 -23.03
N ALA A 188 27.17 18.86 -22.70
CA ALA A 188 26.53 19.46 -21.53
C ALA A 188 27.15 18.92 -20.25
N ASN A 189 27.40 19.81 -19.30
CA ASN A 189 27.80 19.40 -17.96
C ASN A 189 26.59 18.77 -17.25
N PRO A 190 26.67 17.48 -16.85
CA PRO A 190 25.57 16.79 -16.20
C PRO A 190 25.19 17.43 -14.86
N GLU A 191 26.16 17.92 -14.09
CA GLU A 191 25.89 18.55 -12.80
C GLU A 191 25.13 19.86 -12.96
N LYS A 192 25.59 20.76 -13.85
CA LYS A 192 24.88 22.02 -14.14
C LYS A 192 23.47 21.76 -14.66
N THR A 193 23.28 20.72 -15.46
CA THR A 193 21.97 20.33 -15.98
C THR A 193 21.00 19.93 -14.85
N ILE A 194 21.48 19.14 -13.90
CA ILE A 194 20.68 18.74 -12.73
C ILE A 194 20.34 19.95 -11.86
N LEU A 195 21.30 20.85 -11.64
CA LEU A 195 21.06 22.07 -10.88
C LEU A 195 20.02 22.97 -11.56
N TYR A 196 20.08 23.10 -12.89
CA TYR A 196 19.06 23.83 -13.65
C TYR A 196 17.68 23.17 -13.58
N LEU A 197 17.61 21.84 -13.65
CA LEU A 197 16.39 21.08 -13.43
C LEU A 197 15.79 21.34 -12.05
N ILE A 198 16.61 21.27 -10.99
CA ILE A 198 16.16 21.52 -9.62
C ILE A 198 15.67 22.97 -9.49
N ARG A 199 16.42 23.95 -10.00
CA ARG A 199 16.04 25.36 -9.96
C ARG A 199 14.68 25.63 -10.59
N LEU A 200 14.39 25.01 -11.73
CA LEU A 200 13.14 25.22 -12.43
C LEU A 200 11.97 24.45 -11.78
N ALA A 201 12.24 23.24 -11.32
CA ALA A 201 11.19 22.34 -10.85
C ALA A 201 10.85 22.49 -9.36
N ASP A 202 11.76 22.98 -8.50
CA ASP A 202 11.50 23.21 -7.07
C ASP A 202 10.23 24.04 -6.77
N PRO A 203 9.94 25.18 -7.44
CA PRO A 203 8.69 25.90 -7.21
C PRO A 203 7.45 25.20 -7.76
N VAL A 204 7.62 24.23 -8.66
CA VAL A 204 6.54 23.50 -9.32
C VAL A 204 6.19 22.23 -8.54
N VAL A 205 7.20 21.59 -7.93
CA VAL A 205 7.08 20.29 -7.27
C VAL A 205 6.32 20.35 -5.95
N GLU A 206 6.06 21.54 -5.39
CA GLU A 206 5.20 21.69 -4.20
C GLU A 206 3.74 21.36 -4.50
N SER A 207 3.33 21.47 -5.77
CA SER A 207 1.96 21.25 -6.24
C SER A 207 1.87 20.15 -7.29
N ASP A 208 0.66 19.69 -7.58
CA ASP A 208 0.41 18.77 -8.68
C ASP A 208 0.88 19.35 -10.02
N PHE A 209 1.80 18.67 -10.71
CA PHE A 209 2.38 19.16 -11.95
C PHE A 209 2.37 18.11 -13.06
N VAL A 210 2.57 18.58 -14.28
CA VAL A 210 2.61 17.77 -15.49
C VAL A 210 3.93 17.99 -16.21
N VAL A 211 4.49 16.92 -16.75
CA VAL A 211 5.70 17.00 -17.58
C VAL A 211 5.37 16.62 -19.01
N VAL A 212 5.88 17.39 -19.97
CA VAL A 212 5.80 17.07 -21.39
C VAL A 212 7.20 16.93 -21.95
N TYR A 213 7.54 15.75 -22.45
CA TYR A 213 8.80 15.44 -23.11
C TYR A 213 8.60 15.38 -24.62
N PHE A 214 9.26 16.27 -25.35
CA PHE A 214 9.32 16.26 -26.80
C PHE A 214 10.54 15.50 -27.28
N HIS A 215 10.30 14.41 -28.01
CA HIS A 215 11.36 13.61 -28.58
C HIS A 215 11.62 13.91 -30.07
N THR A 216 10.92 14.90 -30.64
CA THR A 216 11.06 15.31 -32.05
C THR A 216 12.51 15.62 -32.42
N GLN A 217 13.02 14.96 -33.47
CA GLN A 217 14.39 15.14 -33.99
C GLN A 217 15.50 14.90 -32.95
N THR A 218 15.24 14.07 -31.93
CA THR A 218 16.27 13.63 -30.99
C THR A 218 17.08 12.50 -31.64
N THR A 219 18.40 12.59 -31.59
CA THR A 219 19.33 11.57 -32.13
C THR A 219 20.20 11.00 -31.01
N ASP A 220 21.03 10.00 -31.30
CA ASP A 220 21.85 9.34 -30.27
C ASP A 220 22.79 10.29 -29.52
N VAL A 221 23.23 11.38 -30.15
CA VAL A 221 24.08 12.41 -29.51
C VAL A 221 23.35 13.22 -28.44
N ASN A 222 22.03 13.14 -28.41
CA ASN A 222 21.18 13.81 -27.43
C ASN A 222 20.74 12.88 -26.29
N HIS A 223 21.05 11.59 -26.37
CA HIS A 223 20.65 10.60 -25.37
C HIS A 223 21.69 10.52 -24.25
N PRO A 224 21.39 10.97 -23.02
CA PRO A 224 22.30 10.74 -21.91
C PRO A 224 22.36 9.25 -21.55
N ALA A 225 23.50 8.85 -20.98
CA ALA A 225 23.72 7.49 -20.53
C ALA A 225 22.70 7.07 -19.44
N MET A 226 22.35 5.78 -19.38
CA MET A 226 21.41 5.26 -18.38
C MET A 226 21.82 5.54 -16.93
N ASN A 227 23.12 5.57 -16.65
CA ASN A 227 23.65 5.90 -15.32
C ASN A 227 23.32 7.33 -14.89
N TYR A 228 23.25 8.27 -15.84
CA TYR A 228 22.85 9.64 -15.56
C TYR A 228 21.39 9.70 -15.10
N PHE A 229 20.50 8.99 -15.77
CA PHE A 229 19.10 8.95 -15.36
C PHE A 229 18.89 8.32 -13.99
N LYS A 230 19.61 7.23 -13.67
CA LYS A 230 19.61 6.64 -12.32
C LYS A 230 20.11 7.62 -11.27
N MET A 231 21.18 8.36 -11.58
CA MET A 231 21.70 9.41 -10.71
C MET A 231 20.62 10.48 -10.47
N VAL A 232 20.01 11.02 -11.52
CA VAL A 232 18.92 12.02 -11.43
C VAL A 232 17.81 11.48 -10.54
N TYR A 233 17.32 10.27 -10.79
CA TYR A 233 16.24 9.67 -10.01
C TYR A 233 16.59 9.50 -8.52
N SER A 234 17.84 9.16 -8.20
CA SER A 234 18.30 9.08 -6.81
C SER A 234 18.51 10.42 -6.12
N LEU A 235 18.72 11.50 -6.89
CA LEU A 235 18.92 12.85 -6.38
C LEU A 235 17.61 13.61 -6.19
N LEU A 236 16.58 13.27 -6.96
CA LEU A 236 15.26 13.87 -6.85
C LEU A 236 14.56 13.40 -5.57
N ASP A 237 13.99 14.36 -4.86
CA ASP A 237 13.20 14.12 -3.66
C ASP A 237 11.91 13.37 -3.98
N GLN A 238 11.32 12.68 -3.00
CA GLN A 238 10.08 11.90 -3.17
C GLN A 238 8.90 12.76 -3.63
N ARG A 239 8.93 14.07 -3.35
CA ARG A 239 7.95 15.06 -3.80
C ARG A 239 7.76 15.05 -5.32
N TYR A 240 8.84 14.85 -6.09
CA TYR A 240 8.78 14.80 -7.55
C TYR A 240 7.89 13.67 -8.06
N LYS A 241 7.96 12.50 -7.42
CA LYS A 241 7.15 11.34 -7.80
C LYS A 241 5.71 11.48 -7.32
N LYS A 242 5.52 11.98 -6.09
CA LYS A 242 4.19 12.12 -5.49
C LYS A 242 3.29 13.10 -6.24
N ASN A 243 3.88 14.20 -6.71
CA ASN A 243 3.13 15.32 -7.28
C ASN A 243 3.11 15.33 -8.82
N LEU A 244 3.89 14.46 -9.48
CA LEU A 244 3.82 14.27 -10.93
C LEU A 244 2.54 13.50 -11.28
N LYS A 245 1.58 14.15 -11.95
CA LYS A 245 0.31 13.52 -12.35
C LYS A 245 0.37 12.86 -13.71
N HIS A 246 0.96 13.54 -14.68
CA HIS A 246 1.07 13.04 -16.04
C HIS A 246 2.44 13.34 -16.60
N PHE A 247 3.01 12.35 -17.28
CA PHE A 247 4.22 12.46 -18.06
C PHE A 247 3.88 12.17 -19.52
N TYR A 248 3.73 13.21 -20.31
CA TYR A 248 3.39 13.10 -21.73
C TYR A 248 4.66 12.98 -22.57
N ILE A 249 4.74 11.95 -23.41
CA ILE A 249 5.80 11.81 -24.41
C ILE A 249 5.22 12.13 -25.78
N VAL A 250 5.74 13.18 -26.40
CA VAL A 250 5.32 13.64 -27.72
C VAL A 250 6.35 13.15 -28.74
N HIS A 251 5.84 12.47 -29.79
CA HIS A 251 6.63 11.76 -30.81
C HIS A 251 7.53 10.65 -30.25
N PRO A 252 6.98 9.64 -29.54
CA PRO A 252 7.79 8.55 -29.00
C PRO A 252 8.43 7.72 -30.13
N THR A 253 9.71 7.43 -29.99
CA THR A 253 10.44 6.44 -30.79
C THR A 253 10.45 5.08 -30.09
N TRP A 254 10.98 4.06 -30.75
CA TRP A 254 11.23 2.78 -30.09
C TRP A 254 12.15 2.97 -28.87
N TRP A 255 13.22 3.76 -29.01
CA TRP A 255 14.12 4.07 -27.91
C TRP A 255 13.38 4.69 -26.72
N SER A 256 12.55 5.72 -26.94
CA SER A 256 11.83 6.36 -25.83
C SER A 256 10.81 5.44 -25.17
N LYS A 257 10.18 4.54 -25.94
CA LYS A 257 9.28 3.51 -25.41
C LYS A 257 10.04 2.51 -24.53
N LEU A 258 11.21 2.05 -24.98
CA LEU A 258 12.06 1.14 -24.23
C LEU A 258 12.62 1.79 -22.95
N ALA A 259 13.04 3.05 -23.04
CA ALA A 259 13.47 3.83 -21.89
C ALA A 259 12.34 3.99 -20.86
N THR A 260 11.13 4.34 -21.31
CA THR A 260 9.97 4.47 -20.42
C THR A 260 9.64 3.15 -19.73
N TRP A 261 9.65 2.04 -20.46
CA TRP A 261 9.45 0.71 -19.89
C TRP A 261 10.46 0.42 -18.78
N PHE A 262 11.74 0.73 -19.02
CA PHE A 262 12.80 0.58 -18.03
C PHE A 262 12.56 1.46 -16.78
N PHE A 263 12.15 2.72 -16.93
CA PHE A 263 11.81 3.57 -15.79
C PHE A 263 10.62 3.09 -14.97
N THR A 264 9.68 2.36 -15.58
CA THR A 264 8.54 1.79 -14.86
C THR A 264 8.87 0.50 -14.11
N THR A 265 9.99 -0.16 -14.44
CA THR A 265 10.40 -1.42 -13.82
C THR A 265 11.31 -1.24 -12.59
N PHE A 266 11.82 -0.03 -12.32
CA PHE A 266 12.73 0.31 -11.22
C PHE A 266 12.21 1.48 -10.37
#